data_AF-A0A0M2PNE2-F1
#
_entry.id   AF-A0A0M2PNE2-F1
#
_cell.length_a   1.000
_cell.length_b   1.000
_cell.length_c   1.000
_cell.angle_alpha   90.00
_cell.angle_beta   90.00
_cell.angle_gamma   90.00
#
_symmetry.space_group_name_H-M   'P 1'
#
loop_
_entity.id
_entity.type
_entity.pdbx_description
1 polymer ?
#
loop_
_entity_poly.entity_id
_entity_poly.type
_entity_poly.pdbx_seq_one_letter_code
_entity_poly.pdbx_strand_id
1 'polypeptide(L)'
;MSDNKLFLEELKYLVENEVSLNEYVIDQLEERFEKNPYLITQLYQILADNKKILPFFNDIEATIYDYIVSEEMANEKTYYGATKYVADMFDTTQTYIKCKVNQSRYALQKIS
;
A
#
# COMPACT_ATOMS: atom_id res chain seq x y z
N MET A 1 4.27 -15.26 -4.71
CA MET A 1 3.63 -14.03 -4.17
C MET A 1 4.72 -12.98 -4.10
N SER A 2 4.47 -11.71 -4.46
CA SER A 2 5.49 -10.67 -4.26
C SER A 2 5.63 -10.41 -2.76
N ASP A 3 6.85 -10.14 -2.28
CA ASP A 3 7.10 -9.81 -0.88
C ASP A 3 6.31 -8.58 -0.43
N ASN A 4 6.09 -7.62 -1.34
CA ASN A 4 5.24 -6.45 -1.10
C ASN A 4 3.79 -6.83 -0.80
N LYS A 5 3.22 -7.81 -1.51
CA LYS A 5 1.85 -8.26 -1.22
C LYS A 5 1.77 -8.88 0.17
N LEU A 6 2.70 -9.78 0.51
CA LEU A 6 2.71 -10.44 1.82
C LEU A 6 2.88 -9.42 2.96
N PHE A 7 3.79 -8.46 2.78
CA PHE A 7 4.00 -7.36 3.71
C PHE A 7 2.72 -6.54 3.95
N LEU A 8 2.01 -6.16 2.88
CA LEU A 8 0.76 -5.39 2.99
C LEU A 8 -0.38 -6.19 3.63
N GLU A 9 -0.47 -7.49 3.37
CA GLU A 9 -1.45 -8.38 4.03
C GLU A 9 -1.14 -8.54 5.52
N GLU A 10 0.14 -8.63 5.91
CA GLU A 10 0.54 -8.68 7.31
C GLU A 10 0.18 -7.37 8.03
N LEU A 11 0.46 -6.22 7.42
CA LEU A 11 0.06 -4.91 7.96
C LEU A 11 -1.47 -4.79 8.09
N LYS A 12 -2.22 -5.24 7.07
CA LYS A 12 -3.67 -5.30 7.10
C LYS A 12 -4.16 -6.15 8.27
N TYR A 13 -3.59 -7.33 8.45
CA TYR A 13 -3.93 -8.23 9.56
C TYR A 13 -3.70 -7.56 10.93
N LEU A 14 -2.59 -6.86 11.12
CA LEU A 14 -2.33 -6.13 12.37
C LEU A 14 -3.41 -5.08 12.66
N VAL A 15 -3.80 -4.29 11.65
CA VAL A 15 -4.84 -3.26 11.80
C VAL A 15 -6.22 -3.85 12.04
N GLU A 16 -6.58 -4.93 11.34
CA GLU A 16 -7.85 -5.63 11.51
C GLU A 16 -8.00 -6.22 12.92
N ASN A 17 -6.90 -6.70 13.51
CA ASN A 17 -6.87 -7.28 14.86
C ASN A 17 -6.52 -6.27 15.97
N GLU A 18 -6.50 -4.97 15.67
CA GLU A 18 -6.22 -3.90 16.65
C GLU A 18 -4.84 -4.03 17.33
N VAL A 19 -3.88 -4.65 16.64
CA VAL A 19 -2.51 -4.76 17.14
C VAL A 19 -1.82 -3.41 16.96
N SER A 20 -1.37 -2.81 18.06
CA SER A 20 -0.67 -1.53 18.04
C SER A 20 0.73 -1.69 17.44
N LEU A 21 1.10 -0.76 16.55
CA LEU A 21 2.45 -0.69 16.00
C LEU A 21 3.42 -0.12 17.05
N ASN A 22 4.15 -1.01 17.72
CA ASN A 22 5.22 -0.65 18.66
C ASN A 22 6.60 -1.01 18.07
N GLU A 23 7.68 -0.60 18.74
CA GLU A 23 9.06 -0.81 18.28
C GLU A 23 9.35 -2.29 17.97
N TYR A 24 8.92 -3.20 18.85
CA TYR A 24 9.08 -4.65 18.62
C TYR A 24 8.39 -5.13 17.33
N VAL A 25 7.17 -4.68 17.06
CA VAL A 25 6.45 -5.07 15.84
C VAL A 25 7.12 -4.46 14.60
N ILE A 26 7.63 -3.23 14.69
CA ILE A 26 8.36 -2.58 13.60
C ILE A 26 9.64 -3.36 13.29
N ASP A 27 10.44 -3.70 14.30
CA ASP A 27 11.67 -4.46 14.14
C ASP A 27 11.40 -5.83 13.49
N GLN A 28 10.34 -6.52 13.92
CA GLN A 28 9.95 -7.81 13.33
C GLN A 28 9.53 -7.68 11.85
N LEU A 29 8.84 -6.60 11.49
CA LEU A 29 8.44 -6.35 10.10
C LEU A 29 9.63 -5.92 9.23
N GLU A 30 10.54 -5.13 9.77
CA GLU A 30 11.78 -4.72 9.10
C GLU A 30 12.66 -5.95 8.83
N GLU A 31 12.93 -6.79 9.84
CA GLU A 31 13.73 -8.01 9.68
C GLU A 31 13.12 -9.00 8.69
N ARG A 32 11.79 -9.14 8.67
CA ARG A 32 11.10 -10.14 7.84
C ARG A 32 10.93 -9.72 6.39
N PHE A 33 10.70 -8.44 6.14
CA PHE A 33 10.34 -7.93 4.80
C PHE A 33 11.35 -6.94 4.22
N GLU A 34 12.43 -6.64 4.94
CA GLU A 34 13.48 -5.69 4.56
C GLU A 34 12.91 -4.31 4.21
N LYS A 35 11.89 -3.87 4.94
CA LYS A 35 11.20 -2.60 4.71
C LYS A 35 11.63 -1.54 5.71
N ASN A 36 11.78 -0.31 5.22
CA ASN A 36 12.11 0.84 6.05
C ASN A 36 11.03 1.06 7.13
N PRO A 37 11.40 1.23 8.42
CA PRO A 37 10.48 1.56 9.52
C PRO A 37 9.54 2.75 9.25
N TYR A 38 10.02 3.77 8.53
CA TYR A 38 9.21 4.90 8.10
C TYR A 38 8.07 4.47 7.17
N LEU A 39 8.37 3.61 6.19
CA LEU A 39 7.39 3.06 5.27
C LEU A 39 6.36 2.19 6.01
N ILE A 40 6.82 1.34 6.93
CA ILE A 40 5.98 0.50 7.78
C ILE A 40 4.97 1.37 8.54
N THR A 41 5.47 2.43 9.20
CA THR A 41 4.63 3.35 9.99
C THR A 41 3.63 4.10 9.11
N GLN A 42 4.07 4.63 7.97
CA GLN A 42 3.21 5.35 7.04
C GLN A 42 2.07 4.46 6.51
N LEU A 43 2.38 3.24 6.08
CA LEU A 43 1.37 2.32 5.57
C LEU A 43 0.41 1.84 6.65
N TYR A 44 0.92 1.57 7.86
CA TYR A 44 0.07 1.24 8.99
C TYR A 44 -0.94 2.35 9.30
N GLN A 45 -0.50 3.61 9.30
CA GLN A 45 -1.39 4.77 9.51
C GLN A 45 -2.47 4.86 8.42
N ILE A 46 -2.08 4.73 7.14
CA ILE A 46 -3.04 4.71 6.03
C ILE A 46 -4.10 3.63 6.22
N LEU A 47 -3.69 2.42 6.60
CA LEU A 47 -4.61 1.30 6.83
C LEU A 47 -5.49 1.54 8.07
N ALA A 48 -4.92 2.06 9.16
CA ALA A 48 -5.64 2.35 10.40
C ALA A 48 -6.71 3.42 10.21
N ASP A 49 -6.40 4.50 9.48
CA ASP A 49 -7.34 5.57 9.16
C ASP A 49 -8.49 5.07 8.28
N ASN A 50 -8.24 4.04 7.48
CA ASN A 50 -9.20 3.41 6.57
C ASN A 50 -9.71 2.05 7.09
N LYS A 51 -9.56 1.76 8.38
CA LYS A 51 -9.86 0.43 8.96
C LYS A 51 -11.25 -0.11 8.59
N LYS A 52 -12.26 0.76 8.55
CA LYS A 52 -13.66 0.39 8.26
C LYS A 52 -13.87 -0.19 6.87
N ILE A 53 -12.99 0.13 5.91
CA ILE A 53 -13.11 -0.31 4.52
C ILE A 53 -12.09 -1.39 4.15
N LEU A 54 -11.13 -1.72 5.03
CA LEU A 54 -10.12 -2.77 4.81
C LEU A 54 -10.70 -4.14 4.40
N PRO A 55 -11.82 -4.62 4.98
CA PRO A 55 -12.36 -5.92 4.59
C PRO A 55 -12.79 -6.01 3.13
N PHE A 56 -13.05 -4.88 2.47
CA PHE A 56 -13.46 -4.82 1.07
C PHE A 56 -12.27 -4.78 0.10
N PHE A 57 -11.04 -4.69 0.60
CA PHE A 57 -9.83 -4.68 -0.22
C PHE A 57 -9.42 -6.11 -0.61
N ASN A 58 -9.90 -6.54 -1.78
CA ASN A 58 -9.56 -7.83 -2.40
C ASN A 58 -8.12 -7.88 -2.94
N ASP A 59 -7.61 -6.75 -3.46
CA ASP A 59 -6.22 -6.58 -3.87
C ASP A 59 -5.65 -5.38 -3.10
N ILE A 60 -5.14 -5.67 -1.89
CA ILE A 60 -4.59 -4.64 -1.00
C ILE A 60 -3.44 -3.87 -1.65
N GLU A 61 -2.63 -4.59 -2.44
CA GLU A 61 -1.49 -4.02 -3.15
C GLU A 61 -1.95 -2.98 -4.18
N ALA A 62 -2.93 -3.35 -5.03
CA ALA A 62 -3.47 -2.41 -6.01
C ALA A 62 -4.15 -1.20 -5.35
N THR A 63 -4.82 -1.42 -4.22
CA THR A 63 -5.53 -0.37 -3.47
C THR A 63 -4.55 0.63 -2.86
N ILE A 64 -3.51 0.15 -2.18
CA ILE A 64 -2.47 1.00 -1.59
C ILE A 64 -1.71 1.77 -2.67
N TYR A 65 -1.36 1.12 -3.78
CA TYR A 65 -0.71 1.81 -4.90
C TYR A 65 -1.59 2.92 -5.47
N ASP A 66 -2.87 2.66 -5.69
CA ASP A 66 -3.80 3.66 -6.22
C ASP A 66 -4.03 4.82 -5.23
N TYR A 67 -4.12 4.50 -3.93
CA TYR A 67 -4.22 5.51 -2.87
C TYR A 67 -3.03 6.45 -2.88
N ILE A 68 -1.80 5.93 -2.79
CA ILE A 68 -0.59 6.76 -2.75
C ILE A 68 -0.43 7.52 -4.06
N VAL A 69 -0.67 6.88 -5.22
CA VAL A 69 -0.62 7.59 -6.51
C VAL A 69 -1.60 8.76 -6.55
N SER A 70 -2.82 8.57 -6.04
CA SER A 70 -3.85 9.61 -6.02
C SER A 70 -3.50 10.75 -5.06
N GLU A 71 -2.95 10.43 -3.89
CA GLU A 71 -2.47 11.41 -2.92
C GLU A 71 -1.31 12.26 -3.49
N GLU A 72 -0.33 11.60 -4.11
CA GLU A 72 0.80 12.28 -4.76
C GLU A 72 0.35 13.18 -5.92
N MET A 73 -0.66 12.74 -6.68
CA MET A 73 -1.27 13.57 -7.74
C MET A 73 -2.05 14.76 -7.20
N ALA A 74 -2.70 14.62 -6.04
CA ALA A 74 -3.34 15.74 -5.35
C ALA A 74 -2.30 16.77 -4.86
N ASN A 75 -1.10 16.31 -4.54
CA ASN A 75 0.07 17.14 -4.20
C ASN A 75 0.89 17.57 -5.43
N GLU A 76 0.20 17.87 -6.53
CA GLU A 76 0.75 18.44 -7.78
C GLU A 76 1.75 17.56 -8.56
N LYS A 77 1.98 16.29 -8.17
CA LYS A 77 2.80 15.39 -9.01
C LYS A 77 2.04 14.95 -10.26
N THR A 78 2.75 14.84 -11.37
CA THR A 78 2.21 14.18 -12.57
C THR A 78 1.97 12.69 -12.29
N TYR A 79 1.05 12.06 -13.02
CA TYR A 79 0.83 10.61 -12.93
C TYR A 79 2.13 9.80 -13.12
N TYR A 80 3.02 10.26 -14.01
CA TYR A 80 4.33 9.66 -14.18
C TYR A 80 5.18 9.79 -12.90
N GLY A 81 5.25 10.99 -12.31
CA GLY A 81 6.00 11.24 -11.08
C GLY A 81 5.46 10.44 -9.89
N ALA A 82 4.14 10.40 -9.72
CA ALA A 82 3.48 9.65 -8.66
C ALA A 82 3.73 8.13 -8.79
N THR A 83 3.53 7.57 -9.98
CA THR A 83 3.78 6.13 -10.19
C THR A 83 5.25 5.76 -10.06
N LYS A 84 6.18 6.67 -10.40
CA LYS A 84 7.61 6.44 -10.17
C LYS A 84 7.94 6.45 -8.68
N TYR A 85 7.41 7.42 -7.93
CA TYR A 85 7.59 7.50 -6.49
C TYR A 85 7.14 6.22 -5.77
N VAL A 86 5.95 5.70 -6.10
CA VAL A 86 5.45 4.43 -5.54
C VAL A 86 6.33 3.25 -5.95
N ALA A 87 6.83 3.23 -7.19
CA ALA A 87 7.73 2.17 -7.63
C ALA A 87 9.04 2.15 -6.83
N ASP A 88 9.63 3.32 -6.60
CA ASP A 88 10.85 3.48 -5.80
C ASP A 88 10.60 3.07 -4.33
N MET A 89 9.44 3.42 -3.77
CA MET A 89 9.04 3.08 -2.39
C MET A 89 8.89 1.57 -2.17
N PHE A 90 8.38 0.84 -3.16
CA PHE A 90 8.12 -0.59 -3.08
C PHE A 90 9.21 -1.45 -3.74
N ASP A 91 10.32 -0.85 -4.16
CA ASP A 91 11.39 -1.51 -4.92
C ASP A 91 10.83 -2.37 -6.08
N THR A 92 10.01 -1.74 -6.91
CA THR A 92 9.35 -2.39 -8.04
C THR A 92 9.41 -1.51 -9.29
N THR A 93 8.80 -1.97 -10.38
CA THR A 93 8.80 -1.23 -11.64
C THR A 93 7.61 -0.30 -11.73
N GLN A 94 7.81 0.88 -12.30
CA GLN A 94 6.72 1.82 -12.60
C GLN A 94 5.63 1.18 -13.47
N THR A 95 6.01 0.29 -14.39
CA THR A 95 5.06 -0.47 -15.24
C THR A 95 4.15 -1.35 -14.39
N TYR A 96 4.71 -2.05 -13.39
CA TYR A 96 3.95 -2.88 -12.48
C TYR A 96 2.90 -2.06 -11.70
N ILE A 97 3.31 -0.92 -11.14
CA ILE A 97 2.41 0.02 -10.45
C ILE A 97 1.28 0.47 -11.39
N LYS A 98 1.60 0.94 -12.60
CA LYS A 98 0.61 1.39 -13.59
C LYS A 98 -0.40 0.29 -13.93
N CYS A 99 0.07 -0.94 -14.12
CA CYS A 99 -0.81 -2.08 -14.41
C CYS A 99 -1.78 -2.36 -13.26
N LYS A 100 -1.30 -2.39 -12.02
CA LYS A 100 -2.12 -2.63 -10.82
C LYS A 100 -3.16 -1.53 -10.59
N VAL A 101 -2.74 -0.27 -10.67
CA VAL A 101 -3.62 0.89 -10.52
C VAL A 101 -4.72 0.89 -11.57
N ASN A 102 -4.37 0.67 -12.84
CA ASN A 102 -5.36 0.62 -13.92
C ASN A 102 -6.35 -0.54 -13.74
N GLN A 103 -5.87 -1.73 -13.37
CA GLN A 103 -6.75 -2.89 -13.12
C GLN A 103 -7.75 -2.61 -12.01
N SER A 104 -7.32 -1.99 -10.91
CA SER A 104 -8.19 -1.58 -9.80
C SER A 104 -9.31 -0.63 -10.28
N ARG A 105 -8.92 0.43 -11.00
CA ARG A 105 -9.87 1.44 -11.52
C ARG A 105 -10.86 0.85 -12.53
N TYR A 106 -10.40 -0.03 -13.42
CA TYR A 106 -11.28 -0.73 -14.37
C TYR A 106 -12.28 -1.67 -13.68
N ALA A 107 -11.90 -2.30 -12.57
CA ALA A 107 -12.82 -3.14 -11.81
C ALA A 107 -13.96 -2.31 -11.19
N LEU A 108 -13.66 -1.12 -10.67
CA LEU A 108 -14.66 -0.19 -10.11
C LEU A 108 -15.61 0.35 -11.20
N GLN A 109 -15.09 0.66 -12.40
CA GLN A 109 -15.90 1.14 -13.52
C GLN A 109 -16.91 0.12 -14.04
N LYS A 110 -16.67 -1.19 -13.89
CA LYS A 110 -17.63 -2.23 -14.34
C LYS A 110 -18.82 -2.42 -13.41
N ILE A 111 -18.75 -1.86 -12.20
CA ILE A 111 -19.76 -2.03 -11.14
C ILE A 111 -20.63 -0.75 -11.01
N SER A 112 -20.21 0.37 -11.62
CA SER A 112 -21.00 1.61 -11.78
C SER A 112 -21.86 1.56 -13.03
#